data_AF-A0A1I7C7S3-F1
#
_entry.id   AF-A0A1I7C7S3-F1
#
_cell.length_a   1.000
_cell.length_b   1.000
_cell.length_c   1.000
_cell.angle_alpha   90.00
_cell.angle_beta   90.00
_cell.angle_gamma   90.00
#
_symmetry.space_group_name_H-M   'P 1'
#
loop_
_entity.id
_entity.type
_entity.pdbx_description
1 polymer ?
#
loop_
_entity_poly.entity_id
_entity_poly.type
_entity_poly.pdbx_seq_one_letter_code
_entity_poly.pdbx_strand_id
1 'polypeptide(L)'
;MAGQFEIFTDADSNVRFRLLAADGTVLAVSTAFEDKRQAANGIMAVRECAGTGLIREVRSNPWTGQRAARKAAPSPVSRHRRHLPAV
;
A
#
# COMPACT_ATOMS: atom_id res chain seq x y z
N MET A 1 5.56 -20.85 -6.57
CA MET A 1 4.41 -20.61 -7.45
C MET A 1 4.52 -19.21 -8.04
N ALA A 2 4.13 -19.02 -9.30
CA ALA A 2 4.22 -17.73 -9.99
C ALA A 2 3.06 -16.81 -9.59
N GLY A 3 3.29 -15.49 -9.62
CA GLY A 3 2.21 -14.51 -9.47
C GLY A 3 1.23 -14.55 -10.65
N GLN A 4 0.02 -14.04 -10.45
CA GLN A 4 -1.07 -14.04 -11.43
C GLN A 4 -1.53 -12.62 -11.76
N PHE A 5 -1.81 -12.37 -13.04
CA PHE A 5 -2.52 -11.15 -13.47
C PHE A 5 -4.02 -11.42 -13.56
N GLU A 6 -4.82 -10.50 -13.03
CA GLU A 6 -6.28 -10.53 -13.12
C GLU A 6 -6.79 -9.22 -13.72
N ILE A 7 -7.69 -9.32 -14.71
CA ILE A 7 -8.41 -8.18 -15.27
C ILE A 7 -9.79 -8.12 -14.60
N PHE A 8 -10.16 -6.94 -14.09
CA PHE A 8 -11.44 -6.70 -13.45
C PHE A 8 -11.99 -5.32 -13.83
N THR A 9 -13.29 -5.14 -13.61
CA THR A 9 -13.95 -3.84 -13.74
C THR A 9 -14.16 -3.28 -12.34
N ASP A 10 -13.70 -2.05 -12.09
CA ASP A 10 -13.87 -1.37 -10.81
C ASP A 10 -15.29 -0.78 -10.66
N ALA A 11 -15.64 -0.27 -9.48
CA ALA A 11 -16.93 0.36 -9.19
C ALA A 11 -17.27 1.51 -10.16
N ASP A 12 -16.24 2.22 -10.64
CA ASP A 12 -16.37 3.30 -11.62
C ASP A 12 -16.51 2.81 -13.08
N SER A 13 -16.81 1.51 -13.29
CA SER A 13 -16.90 0.88 -14.61
C SER A 13 -15.62 0.93 -15.46
N ASN A 14 -14.48 1.24 -14.83
CA ASN A 14 -13.18 1.25 -15.48
C ASN A 14 -12.56 -0.14 -15.53
N VAL A 15 -11.93 -0.50 -16.67
CA VAL A 15 -11.20 -1.77 -16.78
C VAL A 15 -9.80 -1.59 -16.18
N ARG A 16 -9.41 -2.44 -15.24
CA ARG A 16 -8.08 -2.45 -14.64
C ARG A 16 -7.54 -3.86 -14.60
N PHE A 17 -6.24 -3.99 -14.35
CA PHE A 17 -5.64 -5.25 -13.95
C PHE A 17 -4.86 -5.10 -12.65
N ARG A 18 -4.71 -6.21 -11.94
CA ARG A 18 -3.85 -6.32 -10.76
C ARG A 18 -2.90 -7.51 -10.91
N LEU A 19 -1.74 -7.39 -10.27
CA LEU A 19 -0.78 -8.48 -10.10
C LEU A 19 -0.89 -9.00 -8.67
N LEU A 20 -1.14 -10.30 -8.53
CA LEU A 20 -1.18 -11.02 -7.27
C LEU A 20 0.09 -11.85 -7.08
N ALA A 21 0.61 -11.87 -5.86
CA ALA A 21 1.61 -12.84 -5.42
C ALA A 21 0.96 -14.23 -5.25
N ALA A 22 1.79 -15.25 -5.02
CA ALA A 22 1.33 -16.63 -4.89
C ALA A 22 0.40 -16.88 -3.68
N ASP A 23 0.47 -16.01 -2.68
CA ASP A 23 -0.38 -15.98 -1.48
C ASP A 23 -1.67 -15.17 -1.67
N GLY A 24 -1.88 -14.59 -2.87
CA GLY A 24 -3.01 -13.71 -3.17
C GLY A 24 -2.79 -12.24 -2.79
N THR A 25 -1.61 -11.87 -2.29
CA THR A 25 -1.31 -10.47 -1.94
C THR A 25 -1.23 -9.61 -3.21
N VAL A 26 -1.92 -8.46 -3.23
CA VAL A 26 -1.86 -7.52 -4.35
C VAL A 26 -0.52 -6.80 -4.36
N LEU A 27 0.29 -7.01 -5.40
CA LEU A 27 1.60 -6.38 -5.58
C LEU A 27 1.54 -5.08 -6.39
N ALA A 28 0.66 -5.03 -7.39
CA ALA A 28 0.50 -3.87 -8.26
C ALA A 28 -0.92 -3.78 -8.82
N VAL A 29 -1.37 -2.56 -9.08
CA VAL A 29 -2.66 -2.26 -9.75
C VAL A 29 -2.39 -1.29 -10.88
N SER A 30 -3.00 -1.54 -12.03
CA SER A 30 -2.85 -0.69 -13.21
C SER A 30 -3.69 0.59 -13.12
N THR A 31 -3.43 1.51 -14.03
CA THR A 31 -4.37 2.59 -14.35
C THR A 31 -5.66 2.03 -14.93
N ALA A 32 -6.69 2.88 -15.00
CA ALA A 32 -7.88 2.59 -15.78
C ALA A 32 -7.53 2.51 -17.28
N PHE A 33 -8.11 1.51 -17.94
CA PHE A 33 -8.12 1.32 -19.38
C PHE A 33 -9.55 1.43 -19.88
N GLU A 34 -9.70 1.78 -21.15
CA GLU A 34 -11.00 1.88 -21.82
C GLU A 34 -11.57 0.48 -22.08
N ASP A 35 -10.70 -0.46 -22.49
CA ASP A 35 -11.11 -1.80 -22.93
C ASP A 35 -10.26 -2.92 -22.32
N LYS A 36 -10.85 -4.13 -22.24
CA LYS A 36 -10.15 -5.37 -21.84
C LYS A 36 -8.96 -5.70 -22.75
N ARG A 37 -9.03 -5.35 -24.04
CA ARG A 37 -7.92 -5.55 -24.98
C ARG A 37 -6.73 -4.66 -24.65
N GLN A 38 -6.98 -3.39 -24.31
CA GLN A 38 -5.91 -2.48 -23.88
C GLN A 38 -5.28 -2.95 -22.58
N ALA A 39 -6.08 -3.41 -21.61
CA ALA A 39 -5.58 -3.98 -20.37
C ALA A 39 -4.71 -5.23 -20.61
N ALA A 40 -5.13 -6.13 -21.51
CA ALA A 40 -4.34 -7.31 -21.88
C ALA A 40 -3.00 -6.93 -22.55
N ASN A 41 -3.00 -5.94 -23.44
CA ASN A 41 -1.76 -5.41 -24.02
C ASN A 41 -0.84 -4.80 -22.96
N GLY A 42 -1.41 -4.09 -21.97
CA GLY A 42 -0.68 -3.57 -20.82
C GLY A 42 -0.02 -4.69 -20.00
N ILE A 43 -0.71 -5.79 -19.75
CA ILE A 43 -0.13 -6.97 -19.07
C ILE A 43 1.04 -7.54 -19.88
N MET A 44 0.90 -7.66 -21.20
CA MET A 44 1.99 -8.17 -22.05
C MET A 44 3.23 -7.27 -21.98
N ALA A 45 3.04 -5.95 -22.08
CA ALA A 45 4.12 -4.99 -21.93
C ALA A 45 4.77 -5.07 -20.54
N VAL A 46 3.98 -5.20 -19.46
CA VAL A 46 4.53 -5.39 -18.11
C VAL A 46 5.33 -6.68 -18.02
N ARG A 47 4.86 -7.80 -18.57
CA ARG A 47 5.59 -9.07 -18.55
C ARG A 47 6.93 -8.97 -19.28
N GLU A 48 6.96 -8.27 -20.40
CA GLU A 48 8.17 -8.06 -21.19
C GLU A 48 9.16 -7.11 -20.48
N CYS A 49 8.67 -5.97 -19.99
CA CYS A 49 9.52 -4.96 -19.36
C CYS A 49 9.95 -5.32 -17.93
N ALA A 50 9.09 -5.96 -17.13
CA ALA A 50 9.38 -6.21 -15.71
C ALA A 50 10.39 -7.34 -15.50
N GLY A 51 10.55 -8.24 -16.46
CA GLY A 51 11.55 -9.31 -16.38
C GLY A 51 13.00 -8.80 -16.29
N THR A 52 13.28 -7.66 -16.93
CA THR A 52 14.62 -7.04 -17.01
C THR A 52 14.64 -5.57 -16.57
N GLY A 53 13.51 -5.06 -16.08
CA GLY A 53 13.33 -3.65 -15.74
C GLY A 53 14.30 -3.18 -14.65
N LEU A 54 15.00 -2.09 -14.91
CA LEU A 54 15.89 -1.46 -13.93
C LEU A 54 15.08 -0.69 -12.88
N ILE A 55 15.48 -0.82 -11.62
CA ILE A 55 14.92 -0.04 -10.52
C ILE A 55 15.54 1.36 -10.57
N ARG A 56 14.70 2.38 -10.76
CA ARG A 56 15.12 3.78 -10.73
C ARG A 56 14.26 4.57 -9.75
N GLU A 57 14.92 5.31 -8.88
CA GLU A 57 14.30 6.29 -8.01
C GLU A 57 14.08 7.62 -8.76
N VAL A 58 12.84 8.12 -8.77
CA VAL A 58 12.47 9.31 -9.56
C VAL A 58 12.34 10.57 -8.70
N ARG A 59 11.82 10.46 -7.47
CA ARG A 59 11.87 11.50 -6.43
C ARG A 59 11.75 10.86 -5.05
N SER A 60 12.75 11.06 -4.21
CA SER A 60 12.61 10.89 -2.76
C SER A 60 12.61 12.28 -2.16
N ASN A 61 11.54 12.65 -1.46
CA ASN A 61 11.74 13.58 -0.36
C ASN A 61 12.72 12.86 0.57
N PRO A 62 13.90 13.45 0.89
CA PRO A 62 14.91 12.73 1.64
C PRO A 62 14.25 12.08 2.83
N TRP A 63 14.37 10.76 2.92
CA TRP A 63 13.96 10.02 4.09
C TRP A 63 14.87 10.48 5.24
N THR A 64 14.54 11.62 5.84
CA THR A 64 15.08 12.02 7.13
C THR A 64 14.53 11.00 8.09
N GLY A 65 15.34 10.02 8.50
CA GLY A 65 14.94 8.81 9.23
C GLY A 65 14.28 9.01 10.60
N GLN A 66 13.64 10.13 10.86
CA GLN A 66 12.73 10.32 11.98
C GLN A 66 11.33 9.87 11.55
N ARG A 67 11.07 8.56 11.68
CA ARG A 67 9.78 8.18 12.29
C ARG A 67 9.76 8.98 13.58
N ALA A 68 9.03 10.09 13.60
CA ALA A 68 8.80 10.86 14.80
C ALA A 68 8.44 9.84 15.87
N ALA A 69 9.36 9.61 16.80
CA ALA A 69 9.07 8.80 17.95
C ALA A 69 7.83 9.48 18.51
N ARG A 70 6.67 8.81 18.41
CA ARG A 70 5.51 9.21 19.19
C ARG A 70 6.05 9.16 20.61
N LYS A 71 6.46 10.31 21.15
CA LYS A 71 6.74 10.45 22.57
C LYS A 71 5.43 10.03 23.21
N ALA A 72 5.39 8.81 23.70
CA ALA A 72 4.36 8.39 24.61
C ALA A 72 4.48 9.37 25.78
N ALA A 73 3.60 10.36 25.82
CA ALA A 73 3.44 11.19 26.99
C ALA A 73 3.10 10.23 28.13
N PRO A 74 3.83 10.26 29.27
CA PRO A 74 3.40 9.48 30.41
C PRO A 74 2.02 9.97 30.83
N SER A 75 1.03 9.08 30.82
CA SER A 75 -0.32 9.33 31.31
C SER A 75 -0.23 9.97 32.70
N PRO A 76 -1.00 11.03 33.01
CA PRO A 76 -0.99 11.60 34.35
C PRO A 76 -1.54 10.54 35.30
N VAL A 77 -0.69 10.08 36.22
CA VAL A 77 -1.10 9.25 37.35
C VAL A 77 -2.07 10.09 38.17
N SER A 78 -3.36 9.76 38.08
CA SER A 78 -4.39 10.26 38.99
C SER A 78 -4.02 9.80 40.40
N ARG A 79 -3.34 10.67 41.16
CA ARG A 79 -3.21 10.51 42.60
C ARG A 79 -4.60 10.76 43.18
N HIS A 80 -5.34 9.68 43.40
CA HIS A 80 -6.51 9.69 44.26
C HIS A 80 -6.08 10.21 45.64
N ARG A 81 -6.35 11.50 45.89
CA ARG A 81 -6.40 12.08 47.23
C ARG A 81 -7.41 11.26 48.01
N ARG A 82 -6.91 10.37 48.87
CA ARG A 82 -7.73 9.82 49.96
C ARG A 82 -8.01 10.98 50.91
N HIS A 83 -9.20 11.53 50.78
CA HIS A 83 -9.80 12.37 51.80
C HIS A 83 -10.75 11.50 52.63
N LEU A 84 -10.85 11.86 53.91
CA LEU A 84 -11.88 11.59 54.93
C LEU A 84 -11.31 10.96 56.20
N PRO A 85 -11.90 11.23 57.39
CA PRO A 85 -11.97 12.54 58.04
C PRO A 85 -11.44 12.46 59.49
N ALA A 86 -11.36 13.61 60.16
CA ALA A 86 -11.01 13.73 61.57
C ALA A 86 -12.08 13.10 62.49
N VAL A 87 -11.63 12.51 63.59
CA VAL A 87 -12.37 12.33 64.85
C VAL A 87 -11.75 13.28 65.87
#